data_AF-A0A2E8XGG1-F1
#
_entry.id   AF-A0A2E8XGG1-F1
#
_cell.length_a   1.000
_cell.length_b   1.000
_cell.length_c   1.000
_cell.angle_alpha   90.00
_cell.angle_beta   90.00
_cell.angle_gamma   90.00
#
_symmetry.space_group_name_H-M   'P 1'
#
loop_
_entity.id
_entity.type
_entity.pdbx_description
1 polymer ?
#
loop_
_entity_poly.entity_id
_entity_poly.type
_entity_poly.pdbx_seq_one_letter_code
_entity_poly.pdbx_strand_id
1 'polypeptide(L)' 'MEDLLGQMTPEIYGNLKTAIELGKWSDGSILEREQLENCMQLLILYEARTLPEEFRTGNRLNSCKS' A
#
# COMPACT_ATOMS: atom_id res chain seq x y z
N MET A 1 -8.67 -6.95 -11.25
CA MET A 1 -7.83 -6.74 -10.06
C MET A 1 -6.40 -7.27 -10.26
N GLU A 2 -6.20 -8.35 -11.02
CA GLU A 2 -4.87 -8.97 -11.21
C GLU A 2 -3.88 -8.13 -12.03
N ASP A 3 -4.36 -7.28 -12.94
CA ASP A 3 -3.48 -6.49 -13.83
C ASP A 3 -2.63 -5.44 -13.09
N LEU A 4 -3.17 -4.85 -12.01
CA LEU A 4 -2.49 -3.81 -11.24
C LEU A 4 -1.31 -4.36 -10.42
N LEU A 5 -1.40 -5.62 -9.99
CA LEU A 5 -0.36 -6.29 -9.21
C LEU A 5 0.83 -6.70 -10.09
N GLY A 6 0.59 -6.99 -11.37
CA GLY A 6 1.64 -7.21 -12.36
C GLY A 6 2.41 -5.93 -12.72
N GLN A 7 1.75 -4.77 -12.66
CA GLN A 7 2.36 -3.46 -12.96
C GLN A 7 2.90 -2.72 -11.73
N MET A 8 2.75 -3.29 -10.53
CA MET A 8 3.25 -2.71 -9.27
C MET A 8 4.75 -2.46 -9.33
N THR A 9 5.10 -1.20 -9.45
CA THR A 9 6.47 -0.70 -9.38
C THR A 9 6.63 0.15 -8.13
N PRO A 10 7.86 0.32 -7.62
CA PRO A 10 8.13 1.21 -6.49
C PRO A 10 7.62 2.65 -6.73
N GLU A 11 7.54 3.07 -7.99
CA GLU A 11 6.95 4.34 -8.40
C GLU A 11 5.43 4.39 -8.16
N ILE A 12 4.69 3.35 -8.58
CA ILE A 12 3.25 3.23 -8.31
C ILE A 12 2.97 3.16 -6.80
N TYR A 13 3.79 2.41 -6.04
CA TYR A 13 3.71 2.37 -4.59
C TYR A 13 3.83 3.77 -3.96
N GLY A 14 4.82 4.56 -4.38
CA GLY A 14 5.04 5.92 -3.87
C GLY A 14 3.89 6.87 -4.21
N ASN A 15 3.38 6.79 -5.44
CA ASN A 15 2.20 7.56 -5.85
C ASN A 15 0.95 7.15 -5.06
N LEU A 16 0.75 5.84 -4.83
CA LEU A 16 -0.39 5.35 -4.08
C LEU A 16 -0.35 5.78 -2.62
N LYS A 17 0.81 5.64 -1.98
CA LYS A 17 1.01 6.08 -0.62
C LYS A 17 0.72 7.58 -0.47
N THR A 18 1.23 8.39 -1.40
CA THR A 18 0.96 9.83 -1.46
C THR A 18 -0.53 10.12 -1.68
N ALA A 19 -1.18 9.40 -2.59
CA ALA A 19 -2.59 9.59 -2.90
C ALA A 19 -3.50 9.22 -1.72
N ILE A 20 -3.15 8.19 -0.96
CA ILE A 20 -3.85 7.77 0.26
C ILE A 20 -3.66 8.81 1.37
N GLU A 21 -2.43 9.30 1.57
CA GLU A 21 -2.11 10.34 2.57
C GLU A 21 -2.84 11.66 2.28
N LEU A 22 -2.97 12.02 1.00
CA LEU A 22 -3.64 13.25 0.56
C LEU A 22 -5.14 13.08 0.29
N GLY A 23 -5.65 11.86 0.15
CA GLY A 23 -7.01 11.55 -0.28
C GLY A 23 -7.31 11.89 -1.75
N LYS A 24 -6.28 12.14 -2.57
CA LYS A 24 -6.39 12.54 -3.98
C LYS A 24 -5.21 12.04 -4.80
N TRP A 25 -5.46 11.67 -6.05
CA TRP A 25 -4.42 11.33 -7.02
C TRP A 25 -3.59 12.56 -7.40
N SER A 26 -2.36 12.33 -7.85
CA SER A 26 -1.45 13.38 -8.36
C SER A 26 -2.02 14.15 -9.55
N ASP A 27 -2.96 13.54 -10.27
CA ASP A 27 -3.73 14.12 -11.36
C ASP A 27 -4.83 15.09 -10.88
N GLY A 28 -5.18 15.07 -9.59
CA GLY A 28 -6.26 15.88 -8.99
C GLY A 28 -7.59 15.14 -8.86
N SER A 29 -7.68 13.92 -9.42
CA SER A 29 -8.82 13.03 -9.22
C SER A 29 -8.95 12.59 -7.76
N ILE A 30 -10.18 12.45 -7.24
CA ILE A 30 -10.43 12.02 -5.85
C ILE A 30 -10.19 10.52 -5.73
N LEU A 31 -9.53 10.09 -4.67
CA LEU A 31 -9.29 8.67 -4.42
C LEU A 31 -10.58 8.02 -3.90
N GLU A 32 -11.17 7.13 -4.71
CA GLU A 32 -12.35 6.37 -4.29
C GLU A 32 -12.01 5.34 -3.23
N ARG A 33 -13.00 5.03 -2.36
CA ARG A 33 -12.80 4.04 -1.28
C ARG A 33 -12.46 2.66 -1.81
N GLU A 34 -13.12 2.22 -2.88
CA GLU A 34 -12.86 0.92 -3.50
C GLU A 34 -11.42 0.85 -4.06
N GLN A 35 -10.95 1.95 -4.67
CA GLN A 35 -9.56 2.08 -5.13
C GLN A 35 -8.58 2.02 -3.96
N LEU A 36 -8.87 2.74 -2.87
CA LEU A 36 -8.06 2.75 -1.65
C LEU A 36 -7.96 1.35 -1.02
N GLU A 37 -9.07 0.62 -0.90
CA GLU A 37 -9.08 -0.74 -0.36
C GLU A 37 -8.26 -1.70 -1.23
N ASN A 38 -8.40 -1.62 -2.55
CA ASN A 38 -7.62 -2.42 -3.48
C ASN A 38 -6.12 -2.14 -3.34
N CYS A 39 -5.75 -0.86 -3.19
CA CYS A 39 -4.36 -0.44 -3.08
C CYS A 39 -3.74 -0.79 -1.74
N MET A 40 -4.52 -0.73 -0.65
CA MET A 40 -4.08 -1.22 0.66
C MET A 40 -3.78 -2.71 0.64
N GLN A 41 -4.67 -3.53 0.07
CA GLN A 41 -4.41 -4.97 -0.09
C GLN A 41 -3.14 -5.24 -0.91
N LEU A 42 -2.93 -4.45 -1.97
CA LEU A 42 -1.74 -4.51 -2.79
C LEU A 42 -0.47 -4.13 -2.02
N LEU A 43 -0.53 -3.08 -1.21
CA LEU A 43 0.56 -2.63 -0.34
C LEU A 43 1.01 -3.76 0.59
N ILE A 44 0.03 -4.40 1.24
CA ILE A 44 0.24 -5.51 2.17
C ILE A 44 0.92 -6.69 1.48
N LEU A 45 0.46 -7.08 0.28
CA LEU A 45 1.06 -8.16 -0.50
C LEU A 45 2.46 -7.81 -1.01
N TYR A 46 2.66 -6.58 -1.46
CA TYR A 46 3.95 -6.09 -1.93
C TYR A 46 4.98 -6.01 -0.79
N GLU A 47 4.59 -5.47 0.37
CA GLU A 47 5.40 -5.46 1.59
C GLU A 47 5.71 -6.88 2.07
N ALA A 48 4.76 -7.80 1.98
CA ALA A 48 4.98 -9.21 2.34
C ALA A 48 6.06 -9.87 1.45
N ARG A 49 6.10 -9.51 0.16
CA ARG A 49 7.10 -10.02 -0.78
C ARG A 49 8.45 -9.30 -0.71
N THR A 50 8.45 -7.99 -0.48
CA THR A 50 9.62 -7.12 -0.64
C THR A 50 10.34 -6.87 0.69
N LEU A 51 9.60 -6.76 1.79
CA LEU A 51 10.17 -6.49 3.11
C LEU A 51 10.25 -7.78 3.95
N PRO A 52 11.39 -8.03 4.61
CA PRO A 52 11.46 -9.06 5.63
C PRO A 52 10.50 -8.71 6.77
N GLU A 53 9.98 -9.74 7.46
CA GLU A 53 8.94 -9.62 8.50
C GLU A 53 9.18 -8.50 9.52
N GLU A 54 10.45 -8.22 9.83
CA GLU A 54 10.88 -7.21 10.79
C GLU A 54 10.50 -5.77 10.39
N PHE A 55 10.40 -5.46 9.09
CA PHE A 55 10.11 -4.11 8.56
C PHE A 55 8.68 -3.94 8.04
N ARG A 56 7.84 -4.97 8.12
CA ARG A 56 6.45 -4.87 7.67
C ARG A 56 5.67 -3.92 8.58
N THR A 57 4.78 -3.12 8.00
CA THR A 57 3.96 -2.12 8.72
C THR A 57 3.10 -2.71 9.87
N GLY A 58 2.93 -4.04 9.93
CA GLY A 58 2.30 -4.77 11.05
C GLY A 58 3.19 -5.13 12.25
N ASN A 59 4.52 -4.96 12.17
CA ASN A 59 5.44 -5.46 13.21
C ASN A 59 5.41 -4.62 14.52
N ARG A 60 4.72 -3.47 14.55
CA ARG A 60 4.53 -2.72 15.80
C ARG A 60 3.44 -3.29 16.72
N LEU A 61 2.73 -4.34 16.29
CA LEU A 61 1.80 -5.10 17.15
C LEU A 61 2.49 -6.24 17.90
N ASN A 62 3.73 -6.59 17.56
CA ASN A 62 4.51 -7.64 18.23
C ASN A 62 5.36 -7.14 19.41
N SER A 63 5.27 -5.85 19.77
CA SER A 63 5.91 -5.34 21.00
C SER A 63 5.05 -5.53 22.26
N CYS A 64 3.83 -6.05 22.14
CA CYS A 64 3.08 -6.57 23.28
C CYS A 64 3.58 -7.99 23.61
N LYS A 65 4.89 -8.13 23.91
CA LYS A 65 5.36 -9.28 24.67
C LYS A 65 4.87 -9.09 26.11
N SER A 66 4.15 -10.11 26.57
CA SER A 66 3.57 -10.30 27.90
C SER A 66 4.52 -10.02 29.05
#